data_AF-X1DFY6-F1
#
_entry.id   AF-X1DFY6-F1
#
_cell.length_a   1.000
_cell.length_b   1.000
_cell.length_c   1.000
_cell.angle_alpha   90.00
_cell.angle_beta   90.00
_cell.angle_gamma   90.00
#
_symmetry.space_group_name_H-M   'P 1'
#
loop_
_entity.id
_entity.type
_entity.pdbx_description
1 polymer ?
#
loop_
_entity_poly.entity_id
_entity_poly.type
_entity_poly.pdbx_seq_one_letter_code
_entity_poly.pdbx_strand_id
1 'polypeptide(L)'
;GFSLFSDSIMRYKGDLIINLTFMILIILGGIGFLVLLELFQYGKNGALSLHAKLALKISLMLIIIGFIIIFFIESNNPSTIRNLDFSEKIYSSIFQSVTARTAGFNTIHIGSMQNATIFLIIILMFIGASPSSTGGGIKTTTFGLLILYVWSSLKGKEEIQIFKRRISHDIIPKVLTVITLSLGLVIIMTILLSYVEGESFIKVLFEVVSAFGTVGLSTGITSSLSIAGKIIIIITMLGLDIVSAMASVAATLGNVGPGLG
;
A
#
# COMPACT_ATOMS: atom_id res chain seq x y z
N GLY A 1 -4.88 3.93 11.35
CA GLY A 1 -5.13 5.36 11.61
C GLY A 1 -5.87 5.52 12.91
N PHE A 2 -5.12 5.80 13.97
CA PHE A 2 -5.65 5.95 15.33
C PHE A 2 -6.70 7.06 15.36
N SER A 3 -7.93 6.68 15.68
CA SER A 3 -9.00 7.63 15.93
C SER A 3 -9.25 7.70 17.44
N LEU A 4 -9.69 8.87 17.89
CA LEU A 4 -10.24 9.05 19.24
C LEU A 4 -11.61 8.38 19.40
N PHE A 5 -12.26 8.03 18.28
CA PHE A 5 -13.58 7.41 18.26
C PHE A 5 -13.50 5.91 17.97
N SER A 6 -14.43 5.15 18.55
CA SER A 6 -14.54 3.69 18.36
C SER A 6 -14.92 3.29 16.94
N ASP A 7 -15.62 4.16 16.20
CA ASP A 7 -16.04 3.99 14.81
C ASP A 7 -15.05 4.62 13.81
N SER A 8 -13.82 4.91 14.23
CA SER A 8 -12.83 5.60 13.41
C SER A 8 -13.33 6.97 12.96
N ILE A 9 -13.68 7.15 11.69
CA ILE A 9 -14.30 8.38 11.16
C ILE A 9 -15.61 8.10 10.42
N MET A 10 -16.21 6.93 10.63
CA MET A 10 -17.41 6.49 9.93
C MET A 10 -18.60 7.45 10.09
N ARG A 11 -18.77 8.04 11.28
CA ARG A 11 -19.76 9.10 11.53
C ARG A 11 -19.62 10.32 10.61
N TYR A 12 -18.43 10.56 10.03
CA TYR A 12 -18.14 11.70 9.16
C TYR A 12 -18.14 11.34 7.66
N LYS A 13 -18.70 10.18 7.27
CA LYS A 13 -18.72 9.73 5.86
C LYS A 13 -19.32 10.75 4.87
N GLY A 14 -20.28 11.57 5.32
CA GLY A 14 -20.92 12.63 4.51
C GLY A 14 -20.27 14.00 4.63
N ASP A 15 -19.34 14.20 5.56
CA ASP A 15 -18.68 15.50 5.76
C ASP A 15 -17.53 15.68 4.75
N LEU A 16 -17.76 16.55 3.77
CA LEU A 16 -16.82 16.81 2.70
C LEU A 16 -15.49 17.37 3.22
N ILE A 17 -15.53 18.28 4.19
CA ILE A 17 -14.36 19.00 4.68
C ILE A 17 -13.44 18.02 5.42
N ILE A 18 -14.01 17.18 6.28
CA ILE A 18 -13.25 16.17 7.03
C ILE A 18 -12.64 15.15 6.06
N ASN A 19 -13.43 14.57 5.15
CA ASN A 19 -12.91 13.59 4.21
C ASN A 19 -11.80 14.15 3.31
N LEU A 20 -11.96 15.36 2.77
CA LEU A 20 -10.93 16.02 1.97
C LEU A 20 -9.66 16.28 2.78
N THR A 21 -9.79 16.77 4.01
CA THR A 21 -8.64 17.05 4.88
C THR A 21 -7.83 15.79 5.13
N PHE A 22 -8.49 14.70 5.53
CA PHE A 22 -7.81 13.42 5.74
C PHE A 22 -7.18 12.87 4.46
N MET A 23 -7.89 12.90 3.33
CA MET A 23 -7.34 12.43 2.06
C MET A 23 -6.09 13.22 1.64
N ILE A 24 -6.10 14.54 1.77
CA ILE A 24 -4.94 15.38 1.46
C ILE A 24 -3.77 15.04 2.38
N LEU A 25 -4.00 14.93 3.69
CA LEU A 25 -2.95 14.58 4.65
C LEU A 25 -2.35 13.19 4.36
N ILE A 26 -3.19 12.20 4.06
CA ILE A 26 -2.76 10.84 3.70
C ILE A 26 -1.94 10.86 2.40
N ILE A 27 -2.40 11.60 1.39
CA ILE A 27 -1.70 11.72 0.11
C ILE A 27 -0.33 12.39 0.32
N LEU A 28 -0.27 13.50 1.04
CA LEU A 28 0.98 14.21 1.30
C LEU A 28 1.95 13.36 2.13
N GLY A 29 1.49 12.72 3.20
CA GLY A 29 2.31 11.81 4.01
C GLY A 29 2.82 10.59 3.23
N GLY A 30 2.02 10.08 2.29
CA GLY A 30 2.32 8.87 1.52
C GLY A 30 3.20 9.05 0.27
N ILE A 31 3.35 10.26 -0.28
CA ILE A 31 4.12 10.49 -1.53
C ILE A 31 5.64 10.58 -1.29
N GLY A 32 6.08 10.76 -0.05
CA GLY A 32 7.49 10.77 0.34
C GLY A 32 8.09 12.16 0.40
N PHE A 33 8.94 12.38 1.40
CA PHE A 33 9.47 13.71 1.74
C PHE A 33 10.30 14.34 0.60
N LEU A 34 11.11 13.54 -0.10
CA LEU A 34 11.90 14.01 -1.24
C LEU A 34 11.02 14.52 -2.39
N VAL A 35 9.91 13.83 -2.65
CA VAL A 35 8.96 14.23 -3.70
C VAL A 35 8.23 15.52 -3.31
N LEU A 36 7.87 15.67 -2.03
CA LEU A 36 7.29 16.93 -1.52
C LEU A 36 8.25 18.11 -1.66
N LEU A 37 9.53 17.92 -1.32
CA LEU A 37 10.56 18.95 -1.50
C LEU A 37 10.72 19.34 -2.97
N GLU A 38 10.76 18.37 -3.88
CA GLU A 38 10.84 18.63 -5.31
C GLU A 38 9.60 19.37 -5.83
N LEU A 39 8.39 19.03 -5.37
CA LEU A 39 7.16 19.73 -5.74
C LEU A 39 7.16 21.18 -5.25
N PHE A 40 7.65 21.43 -4.03
CA PHE A 40 7.79 22.80 -3.51
C PHE A 40 8.79 23.63 -4.30
N GLN A 41 9.88 23.00 -4.77
CA GLN A 41 10.91 23.65 -5.59
C GLN A 41 10.59 23.69 -7.09
N TYR A 42 9.58 22.94 -7.54
CA TYR A 42 9.21 22.82 -8.95
C TYR A 42 8.90 24.18 -9.59
N GLY A 43 8.22 25.06 -8.84
CA GLY A 43 7.91 26.43 -9.28
C GLY A 43 9.14 27.31 -9.53
N LYS A 44 10.33 26.90 -9.08
CA LYS A 44 11.61 27.61 -9.28
C LYS A 44 12.51 26.94 -10.33
N ASN A 45 12.58 25.61 -10.34
CA ASN A 45 13.56 24.86 -11.13
C ASN A 45 12.97 24.06 -12.30
N GLY A 46 11.64 23.98 -12.43
CA GLY A 46 10.92 23.49 -13.61
C GLY A 46 11.02 21.99 -13.95
N ALA A 47 11.80 21.19 -13.22
CA ALA A 47 12.00 19.77 -13.52
C ALA A 47 11.89 18.88 -12.29
N LEU A 48 11.00 17.88 -12.36
CA LEU A 48 10.93 16.78 -11.40
C LEU A 48 11.88 15.65 -11.78
N SER A 49 12.45 14.98 -10.79
CA SER A 49 13.28 13.79 -10.95
C SER A 49 12.47 12.61 -11.50
N LEU A 50 13.18 11.61 -12.02
CA LEU A 50 12.55 10.38 -12.51
C LEU A 50 11.82 9.64 -11.37
N HIS A 51 12.39 9.68 -10.17
CA HIS A 51 11.80 9.11 -8.96
C HIS A 51 10.48 9.79 -8.61
N ALA A 52 10.47 11.12 -8.52
CA ALA A 52 9.26 11.90 -8.21
C ALA A 52 8.16 11.69 -9.27
N LYS A 53 8.51 11.72 -10.56
CA LYS A 53 7.54 11.47 -11.65
C LYS A 53 6.94 10.08 -11.57
N LEU A 54 7.75 9.05 -11.29
CA LEU A 54 7.27 7.68 -11.17
C LEU A 54 6.37 7.52 -9.95
N ALA A 55 6.80 8.00 -8.78
CA ALA A 55 6.04 7.93 -7.53
C ALA A 55 4.66 8.60 -7.65
N LEU A 56 4.61 9.82 -8.22
CA LEU A 56 3.35 10.55 -8.44
C LEU A 56 2.44 9.83 -9.43
N LYS A 57 2.98 9.38 -10.57
CA LYS A 57 2.18 8.72 -11.61
C LYS A 57 1.57 7.40 -11.12
N ILE A 58 2.37 6.56 -10.45
CA ILE A 58 1.89 5.28 -9.92
C ILE A 58 0.89 5.51 -8.77
N SER A 59 1.18 6.45 -7.86
CA SER A 59 0.25 6.79 -6.77
C SER A 59 -1.11 7.24 -7.30
N LEU A 60 -1.12 8.16 -8.27
CA LEU A 60 -2.36 8.65 -8.89
C LEU A 60 -3.11 7.53 -9.60
N MET A 61 -2.40 6.69 -10.36
CA MET A 61 -2.98 5.54 -11.06
C MET A 61 -3.66 4.57 -10.08
N LEU A 62 -2.99 4.21 -8.99
CA LEU A 62 -3.54 3.29 -7.99
C LEU A 62 -4.78 3.87 -7.28
N ILE A 63 -4.77 5.16 -6.95
CA ILE A 63 -5.94 5.83 -6.36
C ILE A 63 -7.12 5.82 -7.33
N ILE A 64 -6.90 6.16 -8.61
CA ILE A 64 -7.98 6.23 -9.60
C ILE A 64 -8.55 4.83 -9.88
N ILE A 65 -7.68 3.84 -10.10
CA ILE A 65 -8.12 2.46 -10.35
C ILE A 65 -8.87 1.90 -9.13
N GLY A 66 -8.31 2.08 -7.94
CA GLY A 66 -8.95 1.64 -6.70
C GLY A 66 -10.31 2.31 -6.50
N PHE A 67 -10.40 3.63 -6.67
CA PHE A 67 -11.66 4.37 -6.61
C PHE A 67 -12.70 3.80 -7.57
N ILE A 68 -12.36 3.63 -8.85
CA ILE A 68 -13.28 3.16 -9.88
C ILE A 68 -13.83 1.78 -9.52
N ILE A 69 -12.95 0.83 -9.17
CA ILE A 69 -13.38 -0.54 -8.89
C ILE A 69 -14.20 -0.60 -7.59
N ILE A 70 -13.78 0.09 -6.53
CA ILE A 70 -14.54 0.17 -5.26
C ILE A 70 -15.92 0.76 -5.51
N PHE A 71 -15.99 1.86 -6.28
CA PHE A 71 -17.25 2.53 -6.58
C PHE A 71 -18.23 1.60 -7.31
N PHE A 72 -17.79 0.90 -8.36
CA PHE A 72 -18.68 0.03 -9.12
C PHE A 72 -19.14 -1.21 -8.35
N ILE A 73 -18.26 -1.83 -7.56
CA ILE A 73 -18.62 -3.03 -6.80
C ILE A 73 -19.52 -2.67 -5.60
N GLU A 74 -19.12 -1.68 -4.79
CA GLU A 74 -19.82 -1.36 -3.53
C GLU A 74 -21.07 -0.50 -3.75
N SER A 75 -21.23 0.14 -4.90
CA SER A 75 -22.51 0.80 -5.25
C SER A 75 -23.69 -0.18 -5.31
N ASN A 76 -23.41 -1.48 -5.48
CA ASN A 76 -24.42 -2.55 -5.45
C ASN A 76 -24.61 -3.17 -4.06
N ASN A 77 -23.72 -2.88 -3.09
CA ASN A 77 -23.72 -3.50 -1.77
C ASN A 77 -24.60 -2.69 -0.77
N PRO A 78 -25.76 -3.22 -0.34
CA PRO A 78 -26.65 -2.54 0.61
C PRO A 78 -26.02 -2.33 2.00
N SER A 79 -25.04 -3.15 2.37
CA SER A 79 -24.40 -3.10 3.68
C SER A 79 -23.35 -1.99 3.80
N THR A 80 -23.03 -1.28 2.71
CA THR A 80 -21.96 -0.28 2.67
C THR A 80 -22.38 1.01 1.95
N ILE A 81 -22.16 1.12 0.64
CA ILE A 81 -22.20 2.37 -0.13
C ILE A 81 -23.53 2.54 -0.89
N ARG A 82 -24.26 1.45 -1.18
CA ARG A 82 -25.47 1.51 -2.02
C ARG A 82 -26.53 2.51 -1.55
N ASN A 83 -26.73 2.60 -0.23
CA ASN A 83 -27.77 3.43 0.38
C ASN A 83 -27.35 4.89 0.65
N LEU A 84 -26.13 5.27 0.23
CA LEU A 84 -25.64 6.64 0.36
C LEU A 84 -26.11 7.51 -0.81
N ASP A 85 -26.09 8.82 -0.64
CA ASP A 85 -26.30 9.76 -1.74
C ASP A 85 -25.17 9.67 -2.76
N PHE A 86 -25.43 10.03 -4.02
CA PHE A 86 -24.45 9.87 -5.10
C PHE A 86 -23.09 10.54 -4.82
N SER A 87 -23.11 11.74 -4.22
CA SER A 87 -21.90 12.45 -3.78
C SER A 87 -21.15 11.69 -2.69
N GLU A 88 -21.86 11.20 -1.67
CA GLU A 88 -21.30 10.40 -0.58
C GLU A 88 -20.73 9.07 -1.07
N LYS A 89 -21.32 8.45 -2.11
CA LYS A 89 -20.75 7.26 -2.76
C LYS A 89 -19.38 7.58 -3.33
N ILE A 90 -19.26 8.70 -4.04
CA ILE A 90 -17.98 9.13 -4.61
C ILE A 90 -16.95 9.34 -3.51
N TYR A 91 -17.29 10.12 -2.48
CA TYR A 91 -16.37 10.44 -1.38
C TYR A 91 -15.96 9.21 -0.59
N SER A 92 -16.90 8.31 -0.30
CA SER A 92 -16.62 7.07 0.42
C SER A 92 -15.71 6.15 -0.41
N SER A 93 -15.97 5.98 -1.71
CA SER A 93 -15.15 5.12 -2.57
C SER A 93 -13.73 5.66 -2.76
N ILE A 94 -13.56 6.97 -2.98
CA ILE A 94 -12.23 7.57 -3.15
C ILE A 94 -11.46 7.53 -1.82
N PHE A 95 -12.15 7.78 -0.70
CA PHE A 95 -11.56 7.68 0.62
C PHE A 95 -11.00 6.28 0.88
N GLN A 96 -11.77 5.23 0.54
CA GLN A 96 -11.31 3.85 0.72
C GLN A 96 -10.10 3.52 -0.17
N SER A 97 -10.04 4.06 -1.38
CA SER A 97 -8.85 3.90 -2.21
C SER A 97 -7.63 4.66 -1.68
N VAL A 98 -7.83 5.83 -1.08
CA VAL A 98 -6.75 6.65 -0.51
C VAL A 98 -6.23 6.05 0.80
N THR A 99 -7.13 5.61 1.68
CA THR A 99 -6.79 5.08 3.02
C THR A 99 -6.08 3.73 2.97
N ALA A 100 -6.35 2.91 1.95
CA ALA A 100 -5.64 1.65 1.69
C ALA A 100 -4.13 1.86 1.53
N ARG A 101 -3.68 3.08 1.17
CA ARG A 101 -2.26 3.44 1.13
C ARG A 101 -1.75 3.89 2.49
N THR A 102 -1.85 2.97 3.45
CA THR A 102 -1.20 3.04 4.77
C THR A 102 -1.74 4.07 5.78
N ALA A 103 -3.00 4.47 5.67
CA ALA A 103 -3.61 5.42 6.62
C ALA A 103 -4.45 4.74 7.71
N GLY A 104 -5.26 3.75 7.34
CA GLY A 104 -6.06 2.97 8.29
C GLY A 104 -7.21 3.71 8.95
N PHE A 105 -7.76 4.73 8.29
CA PHE A 105 -9.05 5.31 8.65
C PHE A 105 -10.15 4.68 7.79
N ASN A 106 -11.34 4.48 8.33
CA ASN A 106 -12.45 3.91 7.59
C ASN A 106 -13.71 4.78 7.72
N THR A 107 -14.35 5.04 6.57
CA THR A 107 -15.63 5.73 6.43
C THR A 107 -16.81 4.78 6.32
N ILE A 108 -16.55 3.49 6.05
CA ILE A 108 -17.52 2.41 5.96
C ILE A 108 -17.02 1.18 6.74
N HIS A 109 -17.92 0.24 7.04
CA HIS A 109 -17.57 -1.02 7.69
C HIS A 109 -16.85 -1.94 6.70
N ILE A 110 -15.53 -2.09 6.86
CA ILE A 110 -14.70 -2.92 5.99
C ILE A 110 -15.12 -4.39 6.01
N GLY A 111 -15.50 -4.91 7.19
CA GLY A 111 -15.98 -6.29 7.34
C GLY A 111 -17.29 -6.61 6.61
N SER A 112 -18.02 -5.58 6.15
CA SER A 112 -19.28 -5.73 5.40
C SER A 112 -19.12 -5.52 3.89
N MET A 113 -17.89 -5.29 3.41
CA MET A 113 -17.58 -5.14 2.00
C MET A 113 -17.63 -6.48 1.26
N GLN A 114 -17.82 -6.44 -0.05
CA GLN A 114 -17.76 -7.63 -0.88
C GLN A 114 -16.34 -8.21 -0.89
N ASN A 115 -16.22 -9.55 -0.95
CA ASN A 115 -14.91 -10.22 -1.00
C ASN A 115 -14.02 -9.72 -2.14
N ALA A 116 -14.61 -9.36 -3.30
CA ALA A 116 -13.89 -8.77 -4.42
C ALA A 116 -13.26 -7.42 -4.06
N THR A 117 -13.99 -6.57 -3.33
CA THR A 117 -13.48 -5.27 -2.86
C THR A 117 -12.45 -5.43 -1.77
N ILE A 118 -12.66 -6.37 -0.84
CA ILE A 118 -11.66 -6.71 0.19
C ILE A 118 -10.36 -7.17 -0.47
N PHE A 119 -10.43 -8.05 -1.47
CA PHE A 119 -9.25 -8.52 -2.21
C PHE A 119 -8.55 -7.41 -2.98
N LEU A 120 -9.29 -6.49 -3.60
CA LEU A 120 -8.71 -5.29 -4.20
C LEU A 120 -7.96 -4.44 -3.16
N ILE A 121 -8.58 -4.19 -2.01
CA ILE A 121 -7.94 -3.41 -0.93
C ILE A 121 -6.67 -4.12 -0.45
N ILE A 122 -6.66 -5.45 -0.34
CA ILE A 122 -5.44 -6.23 -0.03
C ILE A 122 -4.32 -5.91 -1.03
N ILE A 123 -4.60 -5.91 -2.33
CA ILE A 123 -3.61 -5.56 -3.36
C ILE A 123 -3.12 -4.11 -3.19
N LEU A 124 -4.04 -3.17 -2.95
CA LEU A 124 -3.71 -1.75 -2.73
C LEU A 124 -2.90 -1.54 -1.44
N MET A 125 -3.15 -2.30 -0.38
CA MET A 125 -2.41 -2.24 0.89
C MET A 125 -1.02 -2.84 0.76
N PHE A 126 -0.89 -3.91 -0.03
CA PHE A 126 0.39 -4.53 -0.32
C PHE A 126 1.30 -3.57 -1.10
N ILE A 127 0.73 -2.83 -2.06
CA ILE A 127 1.38 -1.72 -2.78
C ILE A 127 1.21 -0.43 -1.96
N GLY A 128 2.03 -0.31 -0.92
CA GLY A 128 1.92 0.77 0.06
C GLY A 128 2.37 2.15 -0.44
N ALA A 129 2.97 2.92 0.47
CA ALA A 129 3.34 4.31 0.20
C ALA A 129 4.62 4.44 -0.64
N SER A 130 4.95 5.65 -1.08
CA SER A 130 6.17 5.91 -1.86
C SER A 130 7.43 5.86 -0.98
N PRO A 131 8.64 5.76 -1.55
CA PRO A 131 9.87 5.79 -0.76
C PRO A 131 10.03 7.07 0.07
N SER A 132 10.74 6.98 1.20
CA SER A 132 10.95 8.11 2.12
C SER A 132 9.63 8.77 2.60
N SER A 133 8.57 7.98 2.74
CA SER A 133 7.27 8.39 3.26
C SER A 133 7.02 7.83 4.67
N THR A 134 5.87 8.16 5.25
CA THR A 134 5.43 7.68 6.57
C THR A 134 4.75 6.30 6.52
N GLY A 135 4.58 5.72 5.33
CA GLY A 135 3.79 4.50 5.12
C GLY A 135 4.64 3.26 4.84
N GLY A 136 4.12 2.09 5.22
CA GLY A 136 4.71 0.78 4.95
C GLY A 136 4.41 0.22 3.56
N GLY A 137 4.46 -1.11 3.46
CA GLY A 137 4.20 -1.88 2.25
C GLY A 137 5.30 -1.79 1.19
N ILE A 138 5.09 -2.51 0.07
CA ILE A 138 5.98 -2.42 -1.08
C ILE A 138 5.85 -1.04 -1.69
N LYS A 139 6.98 -0.36 -1.85
CA LYS A 139 6.97 1.03 -2.31
C LYS A 139 6.41 1.16 -3.73
N THR A 140 5.66 2.24 -3.97
CA THR A 140 5.04 2.53 -5.29
C THR A 140 6.05 2.51 -6.44
N THR A 141 7.26 3.01 -6.23
CA THR A 141 8.33 2.99 -7.24
C THR A 141 8.87 1.59 -7.47
N THR A 142 8.98 0.76 -6.44
CA THR A 142 9.41 -0.65 -6.55
C THR A 142 8.41 -1.43 -7.42
N PHE A 143 7.12 -1.24 -7.16
CA PHE A 143 6.06 -1.81 -7.99
C PHE A 143 6.06 -1.27 -9.43
N GLY A 144 6.22 0.06 -9.59
CA GLY A 144 6.32 0.69 -10.91
C GLY A 144 7.49 0.16 -11.75
N LEU A 145 8.65 -0.04 -11.11
CA LEU A 145 9.83 -0.64 -11.76
C LEU A 145 9.59 -2.09 -12.18
N LEU A 146 8.90 -2.89 -11.36
CA LEU A 146 8.53 -4.26 -11.72
C LEU A 146 7.64 -4.29 -12.97
N ILE A 147 6.59 -3.46 -13.02
CA ILE A 147 5.70 -3.38 -14.19
C ILE A 147 6.50 -3.02 -15.45
N LEU A 148 7.41 -2.05 -15.33
CA LEU A 148 8.19 -1.56 -16.45
C LEU A 148 9.23 -2.57 -16.92
N TYR A 149 9.81 -3.35 -15.99
CA TYR A 149 10.65 -4.49 -16.32
C TYR A 149 9.88 -5.57 -17.09
N VAL A 150 8.73 -6.01 -16.58
CA VAL A 150 7.88 -7.00 -17.25
C VAL A 150 7.48 -6.52 -18.65
N TRP A 151 7.04 -5.26 -18.77
CA TRP A 151 6.66 -4.68 -20.04
C TRP A 151 7.82 -4.56 -21.04
N SER A 152 9.03 -4.22 -20.56
CA SER A 152 10.24 -4.17 -21.39
C SER A 152 10.63 -5.56 -21.88
N SER A 153 10.57 -6.56 -20.99
CA SER A 153 10.86 -7.96 -21.29
C SER A 153 9.91 -8.53 -22.34
N LEU A 154 8.60 -8.26 -22.23
CA LEU A 154 7.61 -8.64 -23.24
C LEU A 154 7.85 -8.01 -24.62
N LYS A 155 8.54 -6.86 -24.67
CA LYS A 155 8.94 -6.19 -25.91
C LYS A 155 10.31 -6.62 -26.43
N GLY A 156 10.98 -7.57 -25.78
CA GLY A 156 12.33 -8.00 -26.13
C GLY A 156 13.39 -6.92 -25.95
N LYS A 157 13.15 -5.91 -25.10
CA LYS A 157 14.12 -4.84 -24.84
C LYS A 157 14.94 -5.17 -23.60
N GLU A 158 16.25 -5.29 -23.78
CA GLU A 158 17.20 -5.54 -22.69
C GLU A 158 17.30 -4.36 -21.70
N GLU A 159 17.07 -3.14 -22.18
CA GLU A 159 17.17 -1.94 -21.35
C GLU A 159 15.81 -1.35 -21.01
N ILE A 160 15.55 -1.18 -19.72
CA ILE A 160 14.38 -0.44 -19.25
C ILE A 160 14.68 1.05 -19.40
N GLN A 161 13.84 1.72 -20.19
CA GLN A 161 13.88 3.18 -20.36
C GLN A 161 12.58 3.80 -19.86
N ILE A 162 12.71 4.80 -18.98
CA ILE A 162 11.59 5.57 -18.42
C ILE A 162 11.88 7.06 -18.64
N PHE A 163 10.89 7.82 -19.13
CA PHE A 163 11.02 9.27 -19.36
C PHE A 163 12.31 9.65 -20.12
N LYS A 164 12.70 8.85 -21.12
CA LYS A 164 13.94 9.01 -21.91
C LYS A 164 15.24 8.86 -21.10
N ARG A 165 15.21 8.17 -19.96
CA ARG A 165 16.38 7.83 -19.14
C ARG A 165 16.48 6.33 -18.94
N ARG A 166 17.70 5.79 -18.98
CA ARG A 166 18.00 4.38 -18.72
C ARG A 166 18.03 4.11 -17.22
N ILE A 167 17.50 2.97 -16.80
CA ILE A 167 17.59 2.48 -15.42
C ILE A 167 18.82 1.58 -15.31
N SER A 168 19.59 1.71 -14.22
CA SER A 168 20.70 0.79 -13.96
C SER A 168 20.20 -0.63 -13.79
N HIS A 169 20.90 -1.58 -14.38
CA HIS A 169 20.60 -3.01 -14.28
C HIS A 169 20.64 -3.51 -12.83
N ASP A 170 21.46 -2.90 -11.97
CA ASP A 170 21.62 -3.29 -10.56
C ASP A 170 20.37 -3.05 -9.70
N ILE A 171 19.43 -2.23 -10.18
CA ILE A 171 18.21 -1.89 -9.45
C ILE A 171 17.20 -3.04 -9.53
N ILE A 172 17.16 -3.78 -10.63
CA ILE A 172 16.13 -4.79 -10.88
C ILE A 172 16.25 -6.01 -9.95
N PRO A 173 17.44 -6.61 -9.73
CA PRO A 173 17.59 -7.66 -8.73
C PRO A 173 17.15 -7.21 -7.34
N LYS A 174 17.47 -5.97 -6.94
CA LYS A 174 17.06 -5.42 -5.64
C LYS A 174 15.53 -5.32 -5.52
N VAL A 175 14.87 -4.85 -6.58
CA VAL A 175 13.40 -4.79 -6.66
C VAL A 175 12.79 -6.19 -6.53
N LEU A 176 13.31 -7.17 -7.27
CA LEU A 176 12.82 -8.55 -7.23
C LEU A 176 13.02 -9.20 -5.85
N THR A 177 14.18 -8.97 -5.22
CA THR A 177 14.48 -9.47 -3.87
C THR A 177 13.47 -8.93 -2.86
N VAL A 178 13.22 -7.61 -2.84
CA VAL A 178 12.27 -6.99 -1.91
C VAL A 178 10.87 -7.54 -2.10
N ILE A 179 10.41 -7.69 -3.36
CA ILE A 179 9.07 -8.21 -3.66
C ILE A 179 8.94 -9.67 -3.24
N THR A 180 9.94 -10.49 -3.53
CA THR A 180 9.94 -11.93 -3.20
C THR A 180 9.93 -12.15 -1.70
N LEU A 181 10.78 -11.45 -0.95
CA LEU A 181 10.82 -11.55 0.52
C LEU A 181 9.52 -11.07 1.16
N SER A 182 8.95 -9.98 0.64
CA SER A 182 7.67 -9.44 1.09
C SER A 182 6.52 -10.42 0.89
N LEU A 183 6.41 -11.02 -0.30
CA LEU A 183 5.41 -12.03 -0.62
C LEU A 183 5.58 -13.28 0.25
N GLY A 184 6.81 -13.78 0.40
CA GLY A 184 7.12 -14.93 1.24
C GLY A 184 6.70 -14.72 2.69
N LEU A 185 6.99 -13.55 3.26
CA LEU A 185 6.58 -13.19 4.63
C LEU A 185 5.06 -13.15 4.77
N VAL A 186 4.35 -12.47 3.85
CA VAL A 186 2.88 -12.41 3.87
C VAL A 186 2.26 -13.81 3.78
N ILE A 187 2.78 -14.67 2.90
CA ILE A 187 2.29 -16.05 2.73
C ILE A 187 2.48 -16.84 4.03
N ILE A 188 3.70 -16.82 4.60
CA ILE A 188 4.01 -17.56 5.83
C ILE A 188 3.12 -17.08 6.98
N MET A 189 3.00 -15.77 7.18
CA MET A 189 2.19 -15.21 8.27
C MET A 189 0.70 -15.49 8.07
N THR A 190 0.20 -15.50 6.83
CA THR A 190 -1.19 -15.87 6.53
C THR A 190 -1.45 -17.34 6.85
N ILE A 191 -0.52 -18.24 6.50
CA ILE A 191 -0.65 -19.67 6.83
C ILE A 191 -0.68 -19.87 8.35
N LEU A 192 0.27 -19.25 9.08
CA LEU A 192 0.34 -19.35 10.54
C LEU A 192 -0.91 -18.80 11.20
N LEU A 193 -1.36 -17.61 10.80
CA LEU A 193 -2.54 -16.98 11.38
C LEU A 193 -3.82 -17.76 11.05
N SER A 194 -3.95 -18.28 9.83
CA SER A 194 -5.11 -19.10 9.43
C SER A 194 -5.16 -20.46 10.13
N TYR A 195 -4.02 -20.99 10.58
CA TYR A 195 -3.96 -22.23 11.34
C TYR A 195 -4.39 -22.01 12.79
N VAL A 196 -3.99 -20.88 13.38
CA VAL A 196 -4.29 -20.53 14.77
C VAL A 196 -5.72 -19.98 14.92
N GLU A 197 -6.16 -19.18 13.95
CA GLU A 197 -7.46 -18.51 13.96
C GLU A 197 -8.40 -19.21 12.96
N GLY A 198 -9.52 -19.76 13.44
CA GLY A 198 -10.54 -20.42 12.61
C GLY A 198 -11.41 -19.48 11.76
N GLU A 199 -10.87 -18.33 11.35
CA GLU A 199 -11.55 -17.29 10.58
C GLU A 199 -11.48 -17.55 9.07
N SER A 200 -12.34 -16.86 8.31
CA SER A 200 -12.30 -16.97 6.85
C SER A 200 -10.95 -16.49 6.28
N PHE A 201 -10.38 -17.25 5.34
CA PHE A 201 -9.07 -16.96 4.72
C PHE A 201 -8.93 -15.51 4.24
N ILE A 202 -9.96 -14.94 3.61
CA ILE A 202 -9.90 -13.57 3.08
C ILE A 202 -9.72 -12.52 4.20
N LYS A 203 -10.35 -12.71 5.36
CA LYS A 203 -10.18 -11.84 6.53
C LYS A 203 -8.79 -11.98 7.13
N VAL A 204 -8.30 -13.21 7.25
CA VAL A 204 -6.94 -13.50 7.75
C VAL A 204 -5.90 -12.83 6.85
N LEU A 205 -6.00 -13.03 5.53
CA LEU A 205 -5.12 -12.39 4.55
C LEU A 205 -5.19 -10.87 4.64
N PHE A 206 -6.39 -10.31 4.85
CA PHE A 206 -6.58 -8.87 5.04
C PHE A 206 -5.82 -8.34 6.25
N GLU A 207 -5.95 -8.99 7.41
CA GLU A 207 -5.24 -8.59 8.62
C GLU A 207 -3.72 -8.69 8.45
N VAL A 208 -3.22 -9.78 7.87
CA VAL A 208 -1.78 -9.97 7.64
C VAL A 208 -1.22 -8.92 6.71
N VAL A 209 -1.90 -8.63 5.60
CA VAL A 209 -1.43 -7.61 4.64
C VAL A 209 -1.56 -6.20 5.21
N SER A 210 -2.62 -5.91 5.98
CA SER A 210 -2.76 -4.65 6.71
C SER A 210 -1.64 -4.48 7.74
N ALA A 211 -1.30 -5.52 8.49
CA ALA A 211 -0.20 -5.53 9.44
C ALA A 211 1.15 -5.32 8.74
N PHE A 212 1.43 -6.09 7.69
CA PHE A 212 2.65 -6.00 6.89
C PHE A 212 2.85 -4.61 6.27
N GLY A 213 1.77 -4.06 5.70
CA GLY A 213 1.77 -2.73 5.10
C GLY A 213 1.71 -1.58 6.11
N THR A 214 1.65 -1.90 7.41
CA THR A 214 1.36 -0.95 8.51
C THR A 214 0.15 -0.06 8.22
N VAL A 215 -0.87 -0.62 7.55
CA VAL A 215 -2.04 0.11 7.10
C VAL A 215 -2.98 0.42 8.24
N GLY A 216 -3.29 -0.57 9.06
CA GLY A 216 -4.19 -0.40 10.20
C GLY A 216 -5.67 -0.35 9.85
N LEU A 217 -6.06 -0.84 8.67
CA LEU A 217 -7.45 -1.26 8.42
C LEU A 217 -7.68 -2.65 9.02
N SER A 218 -8.91 -2.96 9.37
CA SER A 218 -9.30 -4.30 9.83
C SER A 218 -10.66 -4.69 9.26
N THR A 219 -10.87 -5.99 9.05
CA THR A 219 -12.21 -6.55 8.76
C THR A 219 -13.07 -6.72 10.03
N GLY A 220 -12.51 -6.43 11.20
CA GLY A 220 -13.17 -6.51 12.51
C GLY A 220 -12.68 -7.67 13.38
N ILE A 221 -11.74 -8.50 12.91
CA ILE A 221 -11.27 -9.67 13.67
C ILE A 221 -10.08 -9.37 14.58
N THR A 222 -9.41 -8.21 14.45
CA THR A 222 -8.21 -7.89 15.23
C THR A 222 -8.45 -7.95 16.75
N SER A 223 -9.62 -7.50 17.21
CA SER A 223 -9.97 -7.49 18.64
C SER A 223 -10.22 -8.88 19.22
N SER A 224 -10.63 -9.84 18.39
CA SER A 224 -10.96 -11.21 18.79
C SER A 224 -9.82 -12.20 18.60
N LEU A 225 -8.65 -11.76 18.11
CA LEU A 225 -7.47 -12.61 17.94
C LEU A 225 -7.04 -13.25 19.26
N SER A 226 -6.64 -14.52 19.18
CA SER A 226 -5.99 -15.22 20.29
C SER A 226 -4.64 -14.57 20.65
N ILE A 227 -4.06 -14.97 21.79
CA ILE A 227 -2.72 -14.49 22.20
C ILE A 227 -1.68 -14.85 21.12
N ALA A 228 -1.75 -16.06 20.57
CA ALA A 228 -0.87 -16.49 19.49
C ALA A 228 -1.08 -15.67 18.21
N GLY A 229 -2.34 -15.42 17.82
CA GLY A 229 -2.66 -14.57 16.66
C GLY A 229 -2.14 -13.14 16.81
N LYS A 230 -2.25 -12.55 18.00
CA LYS A 230 -1.69 -11.22 18.31
C LYS A 230 -0.18 -11.18 18.15
N ILE A 231 0.55 -12.21 18.61
CA ILE A 231 2.01 -12.30 18.44
C ILE A 231 2.37 -12.37 16.95
N ILE A 232 1.65 -13.17 16.16
CA ILE A 232 1.86 -13.28 14.71
C ILE A 232 1.68 -11.92 14.03
N ILE A 233 0.62 -11.18 14.36
CA ILE A 233 0.37 -9.84 13.81
C ILE A 233 1.47 -8.85 14.24
N ILE A 234 1.91 -8.86 15.51
CA ILE A 234 3.00 -8.00 15.99
C ILE A 234 4.28 -8.26 15.19
N ILE A 235 4.66 -9.52 14.99
CA ILE A 235 5.83 -9.89 14.18
C ILE A 235 5.65 -9.41 12.73
N THR A 236 4.45 -9.56 12.18
CA THR A 236 4.13 -9.13 10.82
C THR A 236 4.28 -7.62 10.66
N MET A 237 3.85 -6.82 11.64
CA MET A 237 3.99 -5.35 11.63
C MET A 237 5.45 -4.89 11.62
N LEU A 238 6.35 -5.63 12.28
CA LEU A 238 7.79 -5.36 12.26
C LEU A 238 8.49 -5.90 10.99
N GLY A 239 7.80 -6.75 10.23
CA GLY A 239 8.37 -7.50 9.12
C GLY A 239 8.93 -6.65 7.97
N LEU A 240 8.31 -5.50 7.66
CA LEU A 240 8.74 -4.65 6.53
C LEU A 240 10.11 -4.02 6.77
N ASP A 241 10.38 -3.58 8.00
CA ASP A 241 11.66 -3.01 8.40
C ASP A 241 12.74 -4.09 8.37
N ILE A 242 12.39 -5.32 8.75
CA ILE A 242 13.28 -6.48 8.67
C ILE A 242 13.59 -6.82 7.20
N VAL A 243 12.60 -6.88 6.31
CA VAL A 243 12.83 -7.16 4.88
C VAL A 243 13.71 -6.08 4.25
N SER A 244 13.45 -4.81 4.58
CA SER A 244 14.24 -3.68 4.08
C SER A 244 15.68 -3.71 4.61
N ALA A 245 15.87 -4.06 5.88
CA ALA A 245 17.18 -4.24 6.51
C ALA A 245 17.94 -5.44 5.93
N MET A 246 17.28 -6.57 5.72
CA MET A 246 17.89 -7.74 5.10
C MET A 246 18.31 -7.47 3.65
N ALA A 247 17.47 -6.76 2.88
CA ALA A 247 17.80 -6.38 1.51
C ALA A 247 18.99 -5.39 1.45
N SER A 248 19.10 -4.47 2.42
CA SER A 248 20.23 -3.55 2.49
C SER A 248 21.53 -4.26 2.89
N VAL A 249 21.48 -5.18 3.85
CA VAL A 249 22.63 -6.02 4.25
C VAL A 249 23.08 -6.94 3.11
N ALA A 250 22.15 -7.59 2.41
CA ALA A 250 22.49 -8.41 1.25
C ALA A 250 23.15 -7.58 0.13
N ALA A 251 22.68 -6.34 -0.08
CA ALA A 251 23.25 -5.43 -1.05
C ALA A 251 24.64 -4.91 -0.65
N THR A 252 24.93 -4.74 0.65
CA THR A 252 26.28 -4.34 1.10
C THR A 252 27.26 -5.49 1.04
N LEU A 253 26.83 -6.72 1.37
CA LEU A 253 27.66 -7.93 1.25
C LEU A 253 28.10 -8.17 -0.21
N GLY A 254 27.22 -7.93 -1.19
CA GLY A 254 27.57 -8.02 -2.61
C GLY A 254 28.50 -6.91 -3.12
N ASN A 255 28.71 -5.85 -2.33
CA ASN A 255 29.58 -4.71 -2.67
C ASN A 255 30.91 -4.71 -1.89
N VAL A 256 31.12 -5.69 -1.00
CA VAL A 256 32.45 -5.93 -0.42
C VAL A 256 33.28 -6.60 -1.52
N GLY A 257 34.10 -5.79 -2.20
CA GLY A 257 35.09 -6.28 -3.15
C GLY A 257 36.08 -7.27 -2.51
N PRO A 258 36.99 -7.88 -3.30
CA PRO A 258 37.86 -8.99 -2.89
C PRO A 258 39.02 -8.56 -1.97
N GLY A 259 38.74 -7.76 -0.94
CA GLY A 259 39.71 -7.20 -0.01
C GLY A 259 39.83 -7.95 1.32
N LEU A 260 39.20 -9.12 1.45
CA LEU A 260 39.42 -10.05 2.56
C LEU A 260 39.82 -11.41 1.97
N GLY A 261 40.97 -11.41 1.30
CA GLY A 261 41.79 -12.60 1.07
C GLY A 261 42.91 -12.66 2.10
#